data_AF-A0A8J4TFG2-F1
#
_entry.id   AF-A0A8J4TFG2-F1
#
_cell.length_a   1.000
_cell.length_b   1.000
_cell.length_c   1.000
_cell.angle_alpha   90.00
_cell.angle_beta   90.00
_cell.angle_gamma   90.00
#
_symmetry.space_group_name_H-M   'P 1'
#
loop_
_entity.id
_entity.type
_entity.pdbx_description
1 polymer ?
#
loop_
_entity_poly.entity_id
_entity_poly.type
_entity_poly.pdbx_seq_one_letter_code
_entity_poly.pdbx_strand_id
1 'polypeptide(L)'
;MLVLFTIDLCDSYIVTVLRVSSDALGSVWSHVYPHFKERVQRKTNQSSPLTERAARELATVALEFVNLSYINCTVQTIISVAKPLDLLEFFAFDPTVDYAVRFAVLEICFTSPGTLDHLIASSITSSVDDTVTIGWRFLTCWLAYCLLVRPCMEEREQNHLNSYERLTVIGSQFSAHFPSEVANLVTESDVELTLINIAARFDELTAFHERMAYKMLASTHLSRLCLLLCDCCSVSSLARDIHTGREFCRLPDLSVDSLNFVGFRAVSLLIRHCAQLLHAPVTGPGALSAMEQLIDNFVLPRQLYDWERLCRHTSSVSVEQPLAKSVMECLCDKLTEFTSGLAQLAWRSDAYIARILRDIIRLYYAHLGSECIAVAIVNSPTVDYRVHLLQLSMHEAMNEMNSRNSEQGESPRQQRQQPVQQRRRAVAKWIQLCHVVLDGSRSIEARQRDAPYIVGPLLYSRADADNETWMSVEMEQDCRSIFGKCKQAITAVASSEMRKNVHETCKGLNRVYELLPDLCTYFGIKQS
;
A
#
# COMPACT_ATOMS: atom_id res chain seq x y z
N MET A 1 37.14 -32.66 -15.09
CA MET A 1 36.79 -33.80 -14.22
C MET A 1 36.85 -33.35 -12.77
N LEU A 2 35.70 -33.08 -12.15
CA LEU A 2 35.37 -33.49 -10.77
C LEU A 2 33.86 -33.25 -10.59
N VAL A 3 33.11 -34.35 -10.50
CA VAL A 3 31.73 -34.42 -10.01
C VAL A 3 31.86 -34.89 -8.57
N LEU A 4 31.23 -34.19 -7.61
CA LEU A 4 30.91 -34.76 -6.31
C LEU A 4 29.58 -34.23 -5.76
N PHE A 5 28.86 -35.18 -5.16
CA PHE A 5 27.44 -35.37 -4.88
C PHE A 5 26.96 -34.59 -3.63
N THR A 6 25.75 -34.62 -3.06
CA THR A 6 24.61 -35.57 -3.02
C THR A 6 23.44 -34.79 -2.37
N ILE A 7 22.18 -35.04 -2.77
CA ILE A 7 21.01 -34.49 -2.06
C ILE A 7 20.56 -35.54 -1.03
N ASP A 8 20.76 -35.29 0.27
CA ASP A 8 19.94 -35.88 1.33
C ASP A 8 19.63 -34.84 2.40
N LEU A 9 18.35 -34.65 2.70
CA LEU A 9 17.87 -33.63 3.64
C LEU A 9 16.69 -34.17 4.45
N CYS A 10 17.02 -35.09 5.35
CA CYS A 10 16.66 -35.03 6.77
C CYS A 10 17.97 -35.02 7.58
N ASP A 11 18.26 -33.90 8.26
CA ASP A 11 19.37 -33.66 9.19
C ASP A 11 20.83 -33.67 8.65
N SER A 12 21.03 -32.93 7.54
CA SER A 12 22.31 -32.37 7.00
C SER A 12 23.16 -33.28 6.09
N TYR A 13 23.37 -32.88 4.82
CA TYR A 13 24.65 -32.42 4.21
C TYR A 13 24.40 -31.81 2.81
N ILE A 14 25.10 -30.71 2.49
CA ILE A 14 25.18 -30.06 1.16
C ILE A 14 26.63 -30.03 0.73
N VAL A 15 26.91 -30.37 -0.54
CA VAL A 15 28.17 -30.05 -1.21
C VAL A 15 27.88 -29.49 -2.60
N THR A 16 28.35 -28.28 -2.86
CA THR A 16 28.21 -27.56 -4.13
C THR A 16 29.56 -27.48 -4.83
N VAL A 17 29.74 -28.19 -5.95
CA VAL A 17 30.62 -27.81 -7.08
C VAL A 17 30.05 -28.40 -8.37
N LEU A 18 29.37 -27.58 -9.19
CA LEU A 18 28.92 -28.00 -10.53
C LEU A 18 29.94 -27.54 -11.59
N ARG A 19 31.06 -28.28 -11.70
CA ARG A 19 31.85 -28.32 -12.95
C ARG A 19 31.32 -29.45 -13.81
N VAL A 20 30.24 -29.14 -14.54
CA VAL A 20 29.52 -30.10 -15.37
C VAL A 20 30.22 -30.22 -16.73
N SER A 21 30.56 -31.43 -17.17
CA SER A 21 30.93 -31.65 -18.59
C SER A 21 29.70 -31.44 -19.48
N SER A 22 29.89 -31.10 -20.76
CA SER A 22 28.78 -30.95 -21.72
C SER A 22 27.79 -32.12 -21.67
N ASP A 23 28.30 -33.33 -21.45
CA ASP A 23 27.52 -34.57 -21.46
C ASP A 23 26.69 -34.76 -20.18
N ALA A 24 27.10 -34.16 -19.06
CA ALA A 24 26.38 -34.23 -17.78
C ALA A 24 25.33 -33.11 -17.61
N LEU A 25 25.40 -32.04 -18.41
CA LEU A 25 24.44 -30.93 -18.36
C LEU A 25 23.02 -31.43 -18.64
N GLY A 26 22.87 -32.38 -19.57
CA GLY A 26 21.55 -32.90 -19.88
C GLY A 26 20.88 -33.62 -18.72
N SER A 27 21.63 -34.42 -17.95
CA SER A 27 21.11 -35.10 -16.77
C SER A 27 20.78 -34.13 -15.64
N VAL A 28 21.53 -33.04 -15.49
CA VAL A 28 21.26 -32.00 -14.46
C VAL A 28 19.90 -31.35 -14.73
N TRP A 29 19.64 -30.94 -15.97
CA TRP A 29 18.38 -30.29 -16.34
C TRP A 29 17.19 -31.26 -16.41
N SER A 30 17.39 -32.53 -16.78
CA SER A 30 16.30 -33.50 -16.89
C SER A 30 15.93 -34.21 -15.59
N HIS A 31 16.86 -34.36 -14.64
CA HIS A 31 16.62 -35.10 -13.39
C HIS A 31 16.81 -34.27 -12.12
N VAL A 32 17.86 -33.45 -12.04
CA VAL A 32 18.18 -32.72 -10.80
C VAL A 32 17.32 -31.46 -10.64
N TYR A 33 17.22 -30.65 -11.69
CA TYR A 33 16.43 -29.41 -11.67
C TYR A 33 14.94 -29.64 -11.34
N PRO A 34 14.24 -30.65 -11.91
CA PRO A 34 12.85 -30.92 -11.54
C PRO A 34 12.67 -31.27 -10.06
N HIS A 35 13.56 -32.10 -9.49
CA HIS A 35 13.52 -32.44 -8.06
C HIS A 35 13.83 -31.23 -7.17
N PHE A 36 14.80 -30.40 -7.58
CA PHE A 36 15.08 -29.14 -6.88
C PHE A 36 13.87 -28.19 -6.94
N LYS A 37 13.25 -28.04 -8.11
CA LYS A 37 12.05 -27.21 -8.32
C LYS A 37 10.91 -27.66 -7.42
N GLU A 38 10.65 -28.96 -7.30
CA GLU A 38 9.65 -29.51 -6.38
C GLU A 38 9.98 -29.24 -4.90
N ARG A 39 11.27 -29.12 -4.56
CA ARG A 39 11.70 -28.88 -3.18
C ARG A 39 11.58 -27.41 -2.75
N VAL A 40 11.82 -26.47 -3.67
CA VAL A 40 11.61 -25.04 -3.41
C VAL A 40 10.14 -24.64 -3.55
N GLN A 41 9.30 -25.51 -4.10
CA GLN A 41 7.86 -25.27 -4.17
C GLN A 41 7.25 -25.25 -2.77
N ARG A 42 6.31 -24.33 -2.60
CA ARG A 42 5.49 -24.19 -1.42
C ARG A 42 4.67 -25.46 -1.20
N LYS A 43 4.74 -26.02 0.02
CA LYS A 43 4.00 -27.23 0.41
C LYS A 43 2.90 -26.89 1.42
N THR A 44 1.66 -27.26 1.10
CA THR A 44 0.46 -26.94 1.92
C THR A 44 0.43 -27.61 3.28
N ASN A 45 1.11 -28.74 3.43
CA ASN A 45 1.04 -29.59 4.62
C ASN A 45 2.32 -29.49 5.49
N GLN A 46 3.17 -28.49 5.27
CA GLN A 46 4.34 -28.29 6.11
C GLN A 46 3.92 -27.80 7.50
N SER A 47 4.19 -28.62 8.51
CA SER A 47 3.93 -28.30 9.91
C SER A 47 4.80 -27.14 10.41
N SER A 48 6.04 -27.04 9.91
CA SER A 48 7.01 -26.01 10.29
C SER A 48 7.53 -25.24 9.06
N PRO A 49 7.81 -23.92 9.20
CA PRO A 49 8.52 -23.17 8.15
C PRO A 49 9.89 -23.76 7.84
N LEU A 50 10.41 -23.47 6.65
CA LEU A 50 11.84 -23.65 6.36
C LEU A 50 12.66 -22.85 7.37
N THR A 51 13.76 -23.42 7.86
CA THR A 51 14.72 -22.65 8.67
C THR A 51 15.43 -21.62 7.79
N GLU A 52 15.94 -20.54 8.39
CA GLU A 52 16.71 -19.50 7.66
C GLU A 52 17.89 -20.13 6.89
N ARG A 53 18.59 -21.06 7.53
CA ARG A 53 19.69 -21.81 6.93
C ARG A 53 19.23 -22.63 5.72
N ALA A 54 18.16 -23.40 5.84
CA ALA A 54 17.65 -24.20 4.74
C ALA A 54 17.18 -23.34 3.55
N ALA A 55 16.53 -22.20 3.83
CA ALA A 55 16.12 -21.25 2.81
C ALA A 55 17.31 -20.64 2.06
N ARG A 56 18.35 -20.20 2.78
CA ARG A 56 19.60 -19.68 2.17
C ARG A 56 20.35 -20.72 1.35
N GLU A 57 20.41 -21.95 1.85
CA GLU A 57 21.03 -23.07 1.15
C GLU A 57 20.29 -23.38 -0.17
N LEU A 58 18.96 -23.45 -0.14
CA LEU A 58 18.14 -23.62 -1.35
C LEU A 58 18.28 -22.44 -2.32
N ALA A 59 18.32 -21.21 -1.82
CA ALA A 59 18.51 -20.01 -2.63
C ALA A 59 19.88 -19.98 -3.32
N THR A 60 20.93 -20.43 -2.63
CA THR A 60 22.27 -20.57 -3.22
C THR A 60 22.25 -21.56 -4.39
N VAL A 61 21.63 -22.72 -4.21
CA VAL A 61 21.46 -23.71 -5.29
C VAL A 61 20.61 -23.17 -6.45
N ALA A 62 19.58 -22.38 -6.16
CA ALA A 62 18.78 -21.72 -7.19
C ALA A 62 19.63 -20.79 -8.07
N LEU A 63 20.52 -20.00 -7.47
CA LEU A 63 21.43 -19.11 -8.20
C LEU A 63 22.51 -19.88 -8.98
N GLU A 64 22.93 -21.04 -8.51
CA GLU A 64 23.78 -21.94 -9.32
C GLU A 64 23.05 -22.44 -10.58
N PHE A 65 21.75 -22.76 -10.49
CA PHE A 65 20.96 -23.08 -11.69
C PHE A 65 20.83 -21.88 -12.64
N VAL A 66 20.71 -20.66 -12.11
CA VAL A 66 20.74 -19.44 -12.93
C VAL A 66 22.07 -19.33 -13.68
N ASN A 67 23.20 -19.51 -13.01
CA ASN A 67 24.54 -19.48 -13.64
C ASN A 67 24.74 -20.62 -14.65
N LEU A 68 24.26 -21.83 -14.34
CA LEU A 68 24.35 -22.97 -15.26
C LEU A 68 23.51 -22.77 -16.53
N SER A 69 22.39 -22.06 -16.43
CA SER A 69 21.56 -21.78 -17.61
C SER A 69 22.29 -20.90 -18.62
N TYR A 70 23.12 -19.97 -18.15
CA TYR A 70 23.99 -19.15 -18.99
C TYR A 70 25.03 -20.01 -19.74
N ILE A 71 25.67 -20.94 -19.03
CA ILE A 71 26.61 -21.90 -19.63
C ILE A 71 25.89 -22.75 -20.69
N ASN A 72 24.65 -23.18 -20.42
CA ASN A 72 23.88 -23.95 -21.39
C ASN A 72 23.53 -23.16 -22.66
N CYS A 73 23.20 -21.86 -22.52
CA CYS A 73 22.92 -20.98 -23.65
C CYS A 73 24.15 -20.76 -24.54
N THR A 74 25.35 -20.65 -23.94
CA THR A 74 26.60 -20.42 -24.67
C THR A 74 27.13 -21.67 -25.38
N VAL A 75 26.89 -22.87 -24.83
CA VAL A 75 27.36 -24.14 -25.39
C VAL A 75 26.39 -24.73 -26.44
N GLN A 76 25.22 -24.10 -26.67
CA GLN A 76 24.20 -24.53 -27.64
C GLN A 76 23.86 -26.03 -27.55
N THR A 77 23.59 -26.52 -26.34
CA THR A 77 23.19 -27.92 -26.17
C THR A 77 21.78 -28.17 -26.72
N ILE A 78 21.43 -29.44 -26.98
CA ILE A 78 20.14 -29.86 -27.56
C ILE A 78 18.94 -29.56 -26.64
N ILE A 79 19.17 -29.24 -25.36
CA ILE A 79 18.10 -29.09 -24.36
C ILE A 79 17.74 -27.60 -24.24
N SER A 80 16.48 -27.30 -24.56
CA SER A 80 15.87 -25.99 -24.30
C SER A 80 15.77 -25.77 -22.80
N VAL A 81 16.64 -24.90 -22.26
CA VAL A 81 16.65 -24.48 -20.85
C VAL A 81 16.16 -23.04 -20.76
N ALA A 82 15.45 -22.72 -19.67
CA ALA A 82 15.04 -21.33 -19.39
C ALA A 82 16.27 -20.42 -19.26
N LYS A 83 16.16 -19.17 -19.73
CA LYS A 83 17.26 -18.21 -19.68
C LYS A 83 17.58 -17.81 -18.23
N PRO A 84 18.79 -17.31 -17.94
CA PRO A 84 19.19 -16.91 -16.58
C PRO A 84 18.18 -15.99 -15.90
N LEU A 85 17.74 -14.95 -16.62
CA LEU A 85 16.82 -13.96 -16.07
C LEU A 85 15.41 -14.52 -15.85
N ASP A 86 14.96 -15.45 -16.68
CA ASP A 86 13.67 -16.13 -16.50
C ASP A 86 13.70 -17.04 -15.27
N LEU A 87 14.81 -17.74 -15.04
CA LEU A 87 15.01 -18.55 -13.83
C LEU A 87 15.11 -17.68 -12.57
N LEU A 88 15.83 -16.55 -12.64
CA LEU A 88 15.91 -15.60 -11.54
C LEU A 88 14.52 -15.09 -11.15
N GLU A 89 13.72 -14.67 -12.14
CA GLU A 89 12.36 -14.21 -11.90
C GLU A 89 11.44 -15.32 -11.39
N PHE A 90 11.58 -16.55 -11.89
CA PHE A 90 10.87 -17.70 -11.35
C PHE A 90 11.16 -17.87 -9.86
N PHE A 91 12.44 -17.87 -9.46
CA PHE A 91 12.81 -18.06 -8.06
C PHE A 91 12.50 -16.86 -7.16
N ALA A 92 12.36 -15.64 -7.71
CA ALA A 92 12.08 -14.44 -6.94
C ALA A 92 10.59 -14.07 -6.85
N PHE A 93 9.82 -14.31 -7.90
CA PHE A 93 8.44 -13.79 -8.04
C PHE A 93 7.37 -14.85 -8.25
N ASP A 94 7.72 -16.09 -8.62
CA ASP A 94 6.70 -17.12 -8.85
C ASP A 94 6.00 -17.50 -7.53
N PRO A 95 4.65 -17.42 -7.46
CA PRO A 95 3.91 -17.67 -6.22
C PRO A 95 3.96 -19.14 -5.78
N THR A 96 4.38 -20.06 -6.67
CA THR A 96 4.58 -21.47 -6.33
C THR A 96 5.85 -21.71 -5.53
N VAL A 97 6.81 -20.78 -5.52
CA VAL A 97 8.05 -20.89 -4.75
C VAL A 97 7.82 -20.45 -3.31
N ASP A 98 8.43 -21.15 -2.36
CA ASP A 98 8.35 -20.81 -0.94
C ASP A 98 8.86 -19.39 -0.66
N TYR A 99 8.15 -18.66 0.21
CA TYR A 99 8.45 -17.27 0.54
C TYR A 99 9.87 -17.10 1.10
N ALA A 100 10.33 -18.00 1.96
CA ALA A 100 11.66 -17.90 2.54
C ALA A 100 12.76 -18.06 1.49
N VAL A 101 12.53 -18.92 0.47
CA VAL A 101 13.44 -19.08 -0.66
C VAL A 101 13.44 -17.83 -1.55
N ARG A 102 12.26 -17.28 -1.88
CA ARG A 102 12.14 -16.02 -2.66
C ARG A 102 12.92 -14.87 -2.01
N PHE A 103 12.73 -14.70 -0.69
CA PHE A 103 13.44 -13.68 0.09
C PHE A 103 14.96 -13.92 0.08
N ALA A 104 15.39 -15.15 0.33
CA ALA A 104 16.81 -15.49 0.36
C ALA A 104 17.48 -15.33 -1.03
N VAL A 105 16.77 -15.62 -2.13
CA VAL A 105 17.29 -15.39 -3.49
C VAL A 105 17.53 -13.90 -3.72
N LEU A 106 16.54 -13.05 -3.42
CA LEU A 106 16.67 -11.59 -3.54
C LEU A 106 17.76 -11.05 -2.60
N GLU A 107 17.83 -11.54 -1.36
CA GLU A 107 18.88 -11.20 -0.40
C GLU A 107 20.27 -11.50 -0.98
N ILE A 108 20.53 -12.74 -1.40
CA ILE A 108 21.85 -13.14 -1.92
C ILE A 108 22.21 -12.32 -3.16
N CYS A 109 21.26 -12.08 -4.08
CA CYS A 109 21.48 -11.30 -5.29
C CYS A 109 22.05 -9.90 -5.01
N PHE A 110 21.53 -9.20 -4.00
CA PHE A 110 21.87 -7.81 -3.73
C PHE A 110 22.84 -7.60 -2.56
N THR A 111 23.14 -8.64 -1.78
CA THR A 111 24.08 -8.57 -0.63
C THR A 111 25.43 -9.23 -0.88
N SER A 112 25.50 -10.21 -1.79
CA SER A 112 26.73 -10.95 -2.06
C SER A 112 27.63 -10.22 -3.06
N PRO A 113 28.90 -9.92 -2.72
CA PRO A 113 29.81 -9.21 -3.61
C PRO A 113 29.94 -9.89 -4.99
N GLY A 114 29.85 -9.11 -6.06
CA GLY A 114 30.03 -9.59 -7.45
C GLY A 114 28.88 -10.44 -8.01
N THR A 115 27.87 -10.81 -7.21
CA THR A 115 26.75 -11.64 -7.67
C THR A 115 25.88 -10.88 -8.68
N LEU A 116 25.46 -9.66 -8.34
CA LEU A 116 24.64 -8.83 -9.23
C LEU A 116 25.34 -8.52 -10.56
N ASP A 117 26.61 -8.12 -10.51
CA ASP A 117 27.43 -7.82 -11.70
C ASP A 117 27.50 -9.02 -12.66
N HIS A 118 27.77 -10.21 -12.12
CA HIS A 118 27.78 -11.45 -12.91
C HIS A 118 26.40 -11.78 -13.50
N LEU A 119 25.33 -11.64 -12.72
CA LEU A 119 23.96 -11.91 -13.18
C LEU A 119 23.53 -10.94 -14.29
N ILE A 120 23.89 -9.66 -14.18
CA ILE A 120 23.62 -8.66 -15.22
C ILE A 120 24.37 -9.02 -16.50
N ALA A 121 25.70 -9.24 -16.41
CA ALA A 121 26.53 -9.54 -17.57
C ALA A 121 26.08 -10.83 -18.30
N SER A 122 25.76 -11.88 -17.54
CA SER A 122 25.26 -13.15 -18.11
C SER A 122 23.88 -13.00 -18.76
N SER A 123 22.99 -12.18 -18.18
CA SER A 123 21.65 -11.93 -18.73
C SER A 123 21.69 -11.10 -20.02
N ILE A 124 22.53 -10.07 -20.08
CA ILE A 124 22.75 -9.26 -21.29
C ILE A 124 23.30 -10.13 -22.44
N THR A 125 24.23 -11.03 -22.11
CA THR A 125 24.89 -11.88 -23.13
C THR A 125 24.00 -12.99 -23.65
N SER A 126 23.05 -13.49 -22.85
CA SER A 126 22.22 -14.66 -23.20
C SER A 126 20.78 -14.34 -23.63
N SER A 127 20.31 -13.10 -23.41
CA SER A 127 18.96 -12.72 -23.77
C SER A 127 18.85 -12.23 -25.22
N VAL A 128 17.61 -12.28 -25.73
CA VAL A 128 17.21 -11.67 -27.02
C VAL A 128 16.49 -10.33 -26.76
N ASP A 129 16.11 -10.08 -25.51
CA ASP A 129 15.49 -8.84 -25.07
C ASP A 129 16.48 -7.68 -25.18
N ASP A 130 15.98 -6.48 -25.43
CA ASP A 130 16.81 -5.28 -25.43
C ASP A 130 17.31 -4.94 -24.00
N THR A 131 18.39 -4.17 -23.92
CA THR A 131 19.02 -3.81 -22.65
C THR A 131 18.12 -2.99 -21.72
N VAL A 132 17.14 -2.24 -22.24
CA VAL A 132 16.18 -1.49 -21.42
C VAL A 132 15.23 -2.47 -20.74
N THR A 133 14.66 -3.42 -21.48
CA THR A 133 13.81 -4.48 -20.93
C THR A 133 14.54 -5.29 -19.86
N ILE A 134 15.78 -5.71 -20.12
CA ILE A 134 16.61 -6.41 -19.12
C ILE A 134 16.83 -5.53 -17.87
N GLY A 135 17.13 -4.25 -18.07
CA GLY A 135 17.31 -3.28 -16.99
C GLY A 135 16.07 -3.13 -16.11
N TRP A 136 14.87 -3.07 -16.71
CA TRP A 136 13.62 -3.01 -15.96
C TRP A 136 13.32 -4.30 -15.17
N ARG A 137 13.68 -5.47 -15.69
CA ARG A 137 13.57 -6.74 -14.96
C ARG A 137 14.46 -6.75 -13.72
N PHE A 138 15.72 -6.32 -13.83
CA PHE A 138 16.60 -6.15 -12.66
C PHE A 138 16.13 -5.05 -11.71
N LEU A 139 15.61 -3.93 -12.22
CA LEU A 139 15.01 -2.88 -11.41
C LEU A 139 13.83 -3.42 -10.59
N THR A 140 13.02 -4.32 -11.17
CA THR A 140 11.92 -4.99 -10.47
C THR A 140 12.45 -5.85 -9.32
N CYS A 141 13.49 -6.66 -9.54
CA CYS A 141 14.15 -7.42 -8.48
C CYS A 141 14.70 -6.52 -7.37
N TRP A 142 15.33 -5.41 -7.76
CA TRP A 142 15.91 -4.44 -6.83
C TRP A 142 14.84 -3.74 -5.98
N LEU A 143 13.73 -3.33 -6.60
CA LEU A 143 12.58 -2.78 -5.89
C LEU A 143 12.00 -3.79 -4.90
N ALA A 144 11.89 -5.07 -5.27
CA ALA A 144 11.41 -6.12 -4.37
C ALA A 144 12.37 -6.29 -3.17
N TYR A 145 13.67 -6.30 -3.43
CA TYR A 145 14.67 -6.34 -2.37
C TYR A 145 14.56 -5.12 -1.43
N CYS A 146 14.51 -3.91 -1.96
CA CYS A 146 14.50 -2.68 -1.17
C CYS A 146 13.17 -2.42 -0.43
N LEU A 147 12.03 -2.78 -1.03
CA LEU A 147 10.71 -2.56 -0.43
C LEU A 147 10.34 -3.64 0.59
N LEU A 148 10.81 -4.88 0.40
CA LEU A 148 10.34 -6.03 1.17
C LEU A 148 11.46 -6.72 1.95
N VAL A 149 12.50 -7.21 1.27
CA VAL A 149 13.52 -8.07 1.89
C VAL A 149 14.42 -7.30 2.85
N ARG A 150 14.99 -6.18 2.39
CA ARG A 150 15.92 -5.37 3.17
C ARG A 150 15.30 -4.83 4.47
N PRO A 151 14.08 -4.23 4.47
CA PRO A 151 13.45 -3.81 5.72
C PRO A 151 13.26 -4.97 6.72
N CYS A 152 12.88 -6.16 6.24
CA CYS A 152 12.78 -7.34 7.09
C CYS A 152 14.14 -7.79 7.65
N MET A 153 15.25 -7.58 6.94
CA MET A 153 16.59 -7.87 7.43
C MET A 153 17.07 -6.85 8.48
N GLU A 154 16.82 -5.55 8.25
CA GLU A 154 17.21 -4.49 9.18
C GLU A 154 16.55 -4.69 10.56
N GLU A 155 15.33 -5.21 10.60
CA GLU A 155 14.65 -5.59 11.85
C GLU A 155 15.29 -6.80 12.54
N ARG A 156 15.81 -7.78 11.79
CA ARG A 156 16.47 -8.96 12.36
C ARG A 156 17.83 -8.66 12.97
N GLU A 157 18.63 -7.79 12.33
CA GLU A 157 20.06 -7.66 12.65
C GLU A 157 20.42 -6.49 13.58
N GLN A 158 19.50 -5.57 13.90
CA GLN A 158 19.77 -4.35 14.71
C GLN A 158 21.04 -3.55 14.27
N ASN A 159 21.52 -3.77 13.04
CA ASN A 159 22.78 -3.22 12.52
C ASN A 159 22.50 -2.30 11.34
N HIS A 160 22.45 -1.00 11.61
CA HIS A 160 22.20 0.04 10.60
C HIS A 160 23.43 0.44 9.76
N LEU A 161 24.61 -0.16 10.00
CA LEU A 161 25.89 0.41 9.59
C LEU A 161 26.47 -0.09 8.25
N ASN A 162 25.94 -1.17 7.65
CA ASN A 162 26.49 -1.78 6.42
C ASN A 162 25.63 -1.56 5.15
N SER A 163 24.55 -0.77 5.20
CA SER A 163 23.58 -0.68 4.11
C SER A 163 23.95 0.34 3.03
N TYR A 164 24.48 1.51 3.38
CA TYR A 164 24.65 2.63 2.43
C TYR A 164 25.76 2.41 1.38
N GLU A 165 26.92 1.87 1.79
CA GLU A 165 28.02 1.57 0.85
C GLU A 165 27.60 0.52 -0.19
N ARG A 166 26.84 -0.50 0.22
CA ARG A 166 26.34 -1.56 -0.67
C ARG A 166 25.32 -1.05 -1.67
N LEU A 167 24.43 -0.17 -1.24
CA LEU A 167 23.46 0.48 -2.12
C LEU A 167 24.16 1.29 -3.21
N THR A 168 25.17 2.08 -2.83
CA THR A 168 25.98 2.86 -3.78
C THR A 168 26.62 1.99 -4.86
N VAL A 169 27.11 0.80 -4.49
CA VAL A 169 27.64 -0.18 -5.46
C VAL A 169 26.57 -0.64 -6.45
N ILE A 170 25.33 -0.90 -5.99
CA ILE A 170 24.23 -1.30 -6.88
C ILE A 170 23.93 -0.21 -7.91
N GLY A 171 23.79 1.06 -7.49
CA GLY A 171 23.57 2.18 -8.41
C GLY A 171 24.68 2.30 -9.47
N SER A 172 25.94 2.10 -9.07
CA SER A 172 27.07 2.10 -10.02
C SER A 172 27.01 0.93 -11.02
N GLN A 173 26.55 -0.25 -10.61
CA GLN A 173 26.39 -1.41 -11.50
C GLN A 173 25.28 -1.17 -12.53
N PHE A 174 24.16 -0.57 -12.11
CA PHE A 174 23.11 -0.16 -13.06
C PHE A 174 23.65 0.84 -14.09
N SER A 175 24.44 1.82 -13.63
CA SER A 175 25.05 2.83 -14.50
C SER A 175 26.12 2.27 -15.45
N ALA A 176 26.79 1.19 -15.06
CA ALA A 176 27.81 0.54 -15.88
C ALA A 176 27.22 -0.32 -17.00
N HIS A 177 26.07 -0.96 -16.76
CA HIS A 177 25.53 -1.98 -17.66
C HIS A 177 24.28 -1.56 -18.45
N PHE A 178 23.50 -0.60 -17.95
CA PHE A 178 22.24 -0.21 -18.57
C PHE A 178 22.27 1.19 -19.18
N PRO A 179 21.43 1.45 -20.21
CA PRO A 179 21.26 2.79 -20.75
C PRO A 179 20.83 3.80 -19.68
N SER A 180 21.12 5.08 -19.92
CA SER A 180 20.75 6.18 -19.01
C SER A 180 19.26 6.21 -18.66
N GLU A 181 18.40 5.75 -19.57
CA GLU A 181 16.95 5.64 -19.35
C GLU A 181 16.58 4.76 -18.14
N VAL A 182 17.35 3.71 -17.86
CA VAL A 182 17.14 2.82 -16.70
C VAL A 182 18.10 3.20 -15.57
N ALA A 183 19.37 3.47 -15.89
CA ALA A 183 20.38 3.80 -14.90
C ALA A 183 20.02 5.05 -14.07
N ASN A 184 19.44 6.08 -14.71
CA ASN A 184 19.04 7.32 -14.03
C ASN A 184 17.89 7.10 -13.04
N LEU A 185 17.20 5.96 -13.07
CA LEU A 185 16.16 5.65 -12.10
C LEU A 185 16.75 5.29 -10.73
N VAL A 186 17.97 4.74 -10.67
CA VAL A 186 18.60 4.12 -9.47
C VAL A 186 19.72 5.00 -8.86
N THR A 187 19.73 6.30 -9.16
CA THR A 187 20.88 7.21 -8.96
C THR A 187 21.42 7.31 -7.54
N GLU A 188 20.56 7.35 -6.52
CA GLU A 188 20.99 7.45 -5.10
C GLU A 188 20.71 6.18 -4.30
N SER A 189 20.22 5.12 -4.96
CA SER A 189 19.87 3.84 -4.34
C SER A 189 18.89 3.95 -3.15
N ASP A 190 18.17 5.07 -3.09
CA ASP A 190 16.98 5.28 -2.28
C ASP A 190 15.75 4.77 -3.06
N VAL A 191 14.97 3.91 -2.42
CA VAL A 191 13.81 3.26 -3.03
C VAL A 191 12.66 4.23 -3.27
N GLU A 192 12.45 5.19 -2.38
CA GLU A 192 11.43 6.21 -2.54
C GLU A 192 11.81 7.16 -3.67
N LEU A 193 13.07 7.61 -3.72
CA LEU A 193 13.56 8.44 -4.82
C LEU A 193 13.45 7.70 -6.17
N THR A 194 13.72 6.39 -6.19
CA THR A 194 13.59 5.60 -7.42
C THR A 194 12.14 5.54 -7.89
N LEU A 195 11.17 5.34 -6.98
CA LEU A 195 9.74 5.39 -7.32
C LEU A 195 9.32 6.78 -7.80
N ILE A 196 9.86 7.85 -7.19
CA ILE A 196 9.65 9.23 -7.64
C ILE A 196 10.22 9.43 -9.05
N ASN A 197 11.43 8.94 -9.34
CA ASN A 197 12.06 9.05 -10.65
C ASN A 197 11.29 8.30 -11.73
N ILE A 198 10.75 7.11 -11.40
CA ILE A 198 9.87 6.35 -12.30
C ILE A 198 8.61 7.17 -12.64
N ALA A 199 7.99 7.79 -11.64
CA ALA A 199 6.81 8.63 -11.86
C ALA A 199 7.13 9.92 -12.63
N ALA A 200 8.20 10.62 -12.24
CA ALA A 200 8.65 11.87 -12.86
C ALA A 200 8.99 11.66 -14.33
N ARG A 201 9.60 10.52 -14.69
CA ARG A 201 9.90 10.19 -16.08
C ARG A 201 8.65 10.14 -16.96
N PHE A 202 7.53 9.66 -16.44
CA PHE A 202 6.26 9.67 -17.17
C PHE A 202 5.72 11.09 -17.39
N ASP A 203 5.94 12.00 -16.45
CA ASP A 203 5.52 13.39 -16.54
C ASP A 203 6.38 14.24 -17.48
N GLU A 204 7.67 13.88 -17.62
CA GLU A 204 8.60 14.49 -18.58
C GLU A 204 8.25 14.20 -20.05
N LEU A 205 7.61 13.05 -20.31
CA LEU A 205 7.24 12.65 -21.66
C LEU A 205 6.08 13.50 -22.18
N THR A 206 6.30 14.22 -23.28
CA THR A 206 5.31 15.14 -23.85
C THR A 206 4.40 14.48 -24.89
N ALA A 207 4.93 13.51 -25.65
CA ALA A 207 4.17 12.84 -26.69
C ALA A 207 3.28 11.73 -26.13
N PHE A 208 2.01 11.72 -26.54
CA PHE A 208 1.03 10.74 -26.03
C PHE A 208 1.46 9.28 -26.22
N HIS A 209 2.00 8.94 -27.39
CA HIS A 209 2.42 7.56 -27.69
C HIS A 209 3.61 7.11 -26.83
N GLU A 210 4.58 7.99 -26.58
CA GLU A 210 5.71 7.74 -25.68
C GLU A 210 5.24 7.55 -24.24
N ARG A 211 4.32 8.42 -23.77
CA ARG A 211 3.70 8.28 -22.45
C ARG A 211 3.01 6.94 -22.29
N MET A 212 2.22 6.51 -23.28
CA MET A 212 1.52 5.23 -23.22
C MET A 212 2.48 4.04 -23.27
N ALA A 213 3.52 4.09 -24.11
CA ALA A 213 4.55 3.05 -24.16
C ALA A 213 5.29 2.92 -22.82
N TYR A 214 5.73 4.05 -22.23
CA TYR A 214 6.38 4.06 -20.93
C TYR A 214 5.45 3.58 -19.82
N LYS A 215 4.18 4.03 -19.81
CA LYS A 215 3.19 3.57 -18.83
C LYS A 215 2.98 2.06 -18.92
N MET A 216 2.88 1.49 -20.13
CA MET A 216 2.73 0.04 -20.29
C MET A 216 3.96 -0.73 -19.79
N LEU A 217 5.18 -0.24 -20.09
CA LEU A 217 6.43 -0.82 -19.59
C LEU A 217 6.49 -0.78 -18.07
N ALA A 218 6.40 0.42 -17.48
CA ALA A 218 6.45 0.61 -16.03
C ALA A 218 5.34 -0.17 -15.32
N SER A 219 4.10 -0.14 -15.83
CA SER A 219 2.97 -0.87 -15.26
C SER A 219 3.20 -2.39 -15.28
N THR A 220 3.77 -2.94 -16.36
CA THR A 220 4.08 -4.37 -16.44
C THR A 220 5.03 -4.81 -15.33
N HIS A 221 6.06 -4.02 -15.06
CA HIS A 221 7.07 -4.32 -14.04
C HIS A 221 6.56 -4.06 -12.62
N LEU A 222 5.91 -2.91 -12.39
CA LEU A 222 5.33 -2.58 -11.09
C LEU A 222 4.18 -3.54 -10.71
N SER A 223 3.41 -4.05 -11.67
CA SER A 223 2.36 -5.03 -11.40
C SER A 223 2.91 -6.33 -10.81
N ARG A 224 4.12 -6.77 -11.23
CA ARG A 224 4.78 -7.95 -10.64
C ARG A 224 5.14 -7.72 -9.17
N LEU A 225 5.56 -6.50 -8.82
CA LEU A 225 5.82 -6.10 -7.44
C LEU A 225 4.52 -6.07 -6.63
N CYS A 226 3.43 -5.53 -7.19
CA CYS A 226 2.12 -5.53 -6.54
C CYS A 226 1.63 -6.95 -6.25
N LEU A 227 1.76 -7.87 -7.23
CA LEU A 227 1.40 -9.28 -7.05
C LEU A 227 2.22 -9.94 -5.94
N LEU A 228 3.55 -9.71 -5.90
CA LEU A 228 4.40 -10.23 -4.84
C LEU A 228 3.98 -9.69 -3.46
N LEU A 229 3.70 -8.39 -3.34
CA LEU A 229 3.25 -7.78 -2.09
C LEU A 229 1.88 -8.30 -1.64
N CYS A 230 0.94 -8.46 -2.57
CA CYS A 230 -0.36 -9.08 -2.28
C CYS A 230 -0.21 -10.53 -1.83
N ASP A 231 0.63 -11.31 -2.52
CA ASP A 231 0.88 -12.71 -2.16
C ASP A 231 1.57 -12.85 -0.79
N CYS A 232 2.55 -11.98 -0.50
CA CYS A 232 3.36 -12.05 0.73
C CYS A 232 2.70 -11.38 1.96
N CYS A 233 2.00 -10.26 1.78
CA CYS A 233 1.67 -9.34 2.87
C CYS A 233 0.18 -9.03 3.01
N SER A 234 -0.68 -9.55 2.12
CA SER A 234 -2.12 -9.25 2.18
C SER A 234 -2.79 -9.73 3.47
N VAL A 235 -3.74 -8.91 3.94
CA VAL A 235 -4.63 -9.20 5.06
C VAL A 235 -5.94 -9.85 4.60
N SER A 236 -6.32 -9.72 3.32
CA SER A 236 -7.58 -10.20 2.76
C SER A 236 -7.53 -11.72 2.45
N SER A 237 -7.66 -12.58 3.47
CA SER A 237 -7.67 -14.07 3.33
C SER A 237 -9.06 -14.72 3.43
N LEU A 238 -10.16 -14.00 3.20
CA LEU A 238 -11.51 -14.59 3.21
C LEU A 238 -11.94 -15.21 1.86
N ALA A 239 -11.17 -15.00 0.79
CA ALA A 239 -11.39 -15.71 -0.46
C ALA A 239 -10.78 -17.11 -0.36
N ARG A 240 -11.55 -18.11 -0.79
CA ARG A 240 -11.21 -19.53 -0.84
C ARG A 240 -10.07 -19.85 -1.83
N ASP A 241 -9.12 -18.96 -2.04
CA ASP A 241 -7.87 -19.29 -2.71
C ASP A 241 -6.95 -19.91 -1.66
N ILE A 242 -6.80 -21.21 -1.77
CA ILE A 242 -6.21 -22.11 -0.76
C ILE A 242 -4.71 -21.80 -0.52
N HIS A 243 -4.14 -20.76 -1.16
CA HIS A 243 -2.69 -20.62 -1.30
C HIS A 243 -2.11 -19.20 -1.31
N THR A 244 -2.70 -18.19 -0.68
CA THR A 244 -2.16 -16.79 -0.74
C THR A 244 -2.29 -16.06 0.59
N GLY A 245 -1.38 -15.12 0.88
CA GLY A 245 -1.49 -14.16 1.98
C GLY A 245 -0.69 -14.48 3.25
N ARG A 246 -0.73 -13.54 4.20
CA ARG A 246 0.13 -13.48 5.41
C ARG A 246 0.14 -14.74 6.28
N GLU A 247 -0.99 -15.46 6.37
CA GLU A 247 -1.15 -16.63 7.25
C GLU A 247 -0.26 -17.81 6.82
N PHE A 248 0.16 -17.79 5.55
CA PHE A 248 1.01 -18.80 4.94
C PHE A 248 2.45 -18.30 4.72
N CYS A 249 2.70 -17.02 4.92
CA CYS A 249 4.02 -16.41 4.84
C CYS A 249 4.77 -16.60 6.15
N ARG A 250 5.46 -17.73 6.27
CA ARG A 250 6.26 -18.05 7.45
C ARG A 250 7.73 -17.79 7.17
N LEU A 251 8.15 -16.55 7.38
CA LEU A 251 9.56 -16.17 7.31
C LEU A 251 10.24 -16.49 8.66
N PRO A 252 11.43 -17.10 8.66
CA PRO A 252 12.21 -17.32 9.87
C PRO A 252 12.44 -16.03 10.63
N ASP A 253 12.29 -16.06 11.96
CA ASP A 253 12.64 -14.96 12.88
C ASP A 253 12.01 -13.59 12.55
N LEU A 254 10.93 -13.55 11.77
CA LEU A 254 10.18 -12.33 11.47
C LEU A 254 8.76 -12.45 12.04
N SER A 255 8.34 -11.44 12.82
CA SER A 255 6.98 -11.41 13.35
C SER A 255 5.95 -11.10 12.25
N VAL A 256 4.71 -11.56 12.45
CA VAL A 256 3.61 -11.21 11.54
C VAL A 256 3.36 -9.71 11.51
N ASP A 257 3.55 -9.03 12.64
CA ASP A 257 3.38 -7.56 12.75
C ASP A 257 4.44 -6.80 11.96
N SER A 258 5.70 -7.26 12.00
CA SER A 258 6.79 -6.76 11.17
C SER A 258 6.46 -6.87 9.68
N LEU A 259 5.97 -8.04 9.25
CA LEU A 259 5.60 -8.26 7.85
C LEU A 259 4.41 -7.37 7.42
N ASN A 260 3.45 -7.13 8.32
CA ASN A 260 2.37 -6.17 8.08
C ASN A 260 2.95 -4.77 7.88
N PHE A 261 3.79 -4.28 8.80
CA PHE A 261 4.37 -2.95 8.71
C PHE A 261 5.16 -2.75 7.42
N VAL A 262 6.05 -3.70 7.07
CA VAL A 262 6.84 -3.66 5.83
C VAL A 262 5.94 -3.67 4.61
N GLY A 263 4.93 -4.56 4.56
CA GLY A 263 3.98 -4.65 3.46
C GLY A 263 3.19 -3.36 3.25
N PHE A 264 2.61 -2.81 4.32
CA PHE A 264 1.87 -1.54 4.26
C PHE A 264 2.75 -0.37 3.86
N ARG A 265 3.99 -0.30 4.37
CA ARG A 265 4.96 0.72 3.95
C ARG A 265 5.31 0.62 2.46
N ALA A 266 5.55 -0.59 1.95
CA ALA A 266 5.85 -0.79 0.54
C ALA A 266 4.68 -0.37 -0.36
N VAL A 267 3.47 -0.82 -0.02
CA VAL A 267 2.25 -0.50 -0.76
C VAL A 267 1.92 0.99 -0.69
N SER A 268 2.14 1.64 0.46
CA SER A 268 1.91 3.08 0.61
C SER A 268 2.86 3.89 -0.27
N LEU A 269 4.13 3.51 -0.38
CA LEU A 269 5.09 4.16 -1.29
C LEU A 269 4.72 3.97 -2.77
N LEU A 270 4.33 2.75 -3.15
CA LEU A 270 3.88 2.45 -4.52
C LEU A 270 2.64 3.24 -4.91
N ILE A 271 1.61 3.28 -4.06
CA ILE A 271 0.40 4.06 -4.32
C ILE A 271 0.73 5.55 -4.35
N ARG A 272 1.48 6.04 -3.35
CA ARG A 272 1.80 7.46 -3.23
C ARG A 272 2.54 7.99 -4.45
N HIS A 273 3.48 7.24 -5.01
CA HIS A 273 4.34 7.76 -6.09
C HIS A 273 3.95 7.25 -7.47
N CYS A 274 3.39 6.04 -7.58
CA CYS A 274 3.15 5.37 -8.86
C CYS A 274 1.67 5.11 -9.19
N ALA A 275 0.70 5.69 -8.45
CA ALA A 275 -0.72 5.50 -8.73
C ALA A 275 -1.09 5.73 -10.20
N GLN A 276 -0.56 6.78 -10.84
CA GLN A 276 -0.85 7.08 -12.25
C GLN A 276 -0.37 6.02 -13.25
N LEU A 277 0.68 5.27 -12.89
CA LEU A 277 1.23 4.17 -13.69
C LEU A 277 0.52 2.84 -13.41
N LEU A 278 0.11 2.62 -12.16
CA LEU A 278 -0.60 1.43 -11.69
C LEU A 278 -2.09 1.44 -12.09
N HIS A 279 -2.70 2.62 -12.18
CA HIS A 279 -4.08 2.78 -12.58
C HIS A 279 -4.23 2.59 -14.08
N ALA A 280 -4.81 1.46 -14.48
CA ALA A 280 -5.14 1.14 -15.87
C ALA A 280 -6.64 0.87 -15.99
N PRO A 281 -7.28 1.27 -17.10
CA PRO A 281 -8.66 0.87 -17.37
C PRO A 281 -8.70 -0.66 -17.49
N VAL A 282 -9.66 -1.29 -16.81
CA VAL A 282 -9.86 -2.75 -16.81
C VAL A 282 -10.00 -3.26 -18.24
N THR A 283 -9.04 -4.06 -18.71
CA THR A 283 -9.00 -4.55 -20.11
C THR A 283 -9.74 -5.86 -20.33
N GLY A 284 -10.49 -6.37 -19.34
CA GLY A 284 -11.31 -7.58 -19.51
C GLY A 284 -12.15 -7.97 -18.28
N PRO A 285 -13.19 -8.79 -18.45
CA PRO A 285 -14.04 -9.23 -17.35
C PRO A 285 -13.26 -10.08 -16.34
N GLY A 286 -13.21 -9.63 -15.08
CA GLY A 286 -12.62 -10.37 -13.95
C GLY A 286 -11.14 -10.13 -13.68
N ALA A 287 -10.41 -9.39 -14.54
CA ALA A 287 -9.02 -9.03 -14.29
C ALA A 287 -8.95 -7.69 -13.53
N LEU A 288 -8.61 -7.73 -12.25
CA LEU A 288 -8.32 -6.52 -11.46
C LEU A 288 -6.98 -5.93 -11.90
N SER A 289 -6.94 -4.62 -12.10
CA SER A 289 -5.67 -3.90 -12.31
C SER A 289 -4.78 -4.01 -11.06
N ALA A 290 -3.47 -3.82 -11.22
CA ALA A 290 -2.55 -3.86 -10.08
C ALA A 290 -2.94 -2.87 -8.98
N MET A 291 -3.44 -1.69 -9.35
CA MET A 291 -3.94 -0.70 -8.40
C MET A 291 -5.16 -1.22 -7.62
N GLU A 292 -6.12 -1.83 -8.31
CA GLU A 292 -7.32 -2.37 -7.67
C GLU A 292 -6.96 -3.50 -6.70
N GLN A 293 -6.00 -4.36 -7.09
CA GLN A 293 -5.50 -5.41 -6.20
C GLN A 293 -4.86 -4.82 -4.93
N LEU A 294 -4.06 -3.76 -5.03
CA LEU A 294 -3.50 -3.11 -3.85
C LEU A 294 -4.61 -2.49 -2.97
N ILE A 295 -5.60 -1.85 -3.58
CA ILE A 295 -6.74 -1.27 -2.85
C ILE A 295 -7.49 -2.36 -2.09
N ASP A 296 -7.87 -3.45 -2.75
CA ASP A 296 -8.68 -4.53 -2.17
C ASP A 296 -7.94 -5.35 -1.08
N ASN A 297 -6.60 -5.29 -1.06
CA ASN A 297 -5.78 -6.04 -0.10
C ASN A 297 -5.24 -5.18 1.05
N PHE A 298 -5.00 -3.89 0.84
CA PHE A 298 -4.32 -3.02 1.81
C PHE A 298 -5.03 -1.71 2.15
N VAL A 299 -5.93 -1.19 1.31
CA VAL A 299 -6.60 0.10 1.57
C VAL A 299 -8.03 -0.13 2.04
N LEU A 300 -8.75 -0.97 1.31
CA LEU A 300 -10.14 -1.35 1.58
C LEU A 300 -10.25 -2.87 1.70
N PRO A 301 -9.51 -3.51 2.63
CA PRO A 301 -9.61 -4.95 2.82
C PRO A 301 -11.05 -5.34 3.15
N ARG A 302 -11.47 -6.50 2.63
CA ARG A 302 -12.86 -6.97 2.71
C ARG A 302 -13.44 -6.98 4.12
N GLN A 303 -12.59 -7.19 5.13
CA GLN A 303 -12.96 -7.17 6.55
C GLN A 303 -13.55 -5.83 6.99
N LEU A 304 -13.23 -4.71 6.34
CA LEU A 304 -13.86 -3.42 6.61
C LEU A 304 -15.32 -3.39 6.12
N TYR A 305 -15.62 -4.00 4.96
CA TYR A 305 -16.99 -4.08 4.46
C TYR A 305 -17.85 -5.07 5.25
N ASP A 306 -17.26 -6.21 5.63
CA ASP A 306 -17.94 -7.28 6.36
C ASP A 306 -17.85 -7.10 7.90
N TRP A 307 -17.43 -5.92 8.39
CA TRP A 307 -17.08 -5.68 9.81
C TRP A 307 -18.17 -6.12 10.79
N GLU A 308 -19.39 -5.60 10.63
CA GLU A 308 -20.52 -5.93 11.51
C GLU A 308 -20.88 -7.42 11.46
N ARG A 309 -20.80 -8.02 10.25
CA ARG A 309 -21.06 -9.44 10.06
C ARG A 309 -20.04 -10.27 10.82
N LEU A 310 -18.75 -9.92 10.74
CA LEU A 310 -17.67 -10.63 11.42
C LEU A 310 -17.79 -10.52 12.94
N CYS A 311 -18.09 -9.32 13.48
CA CYS A 311 -18.30 -9.11 14.91
C CYS A 311 -19.48 -9.93 15.49
N ARG A 312 -20.52 -10.21 14.70
CA ARG A 312 -21.67 -11.02 15.16
C ARG A 312 -21.35 -12.51 15.34
N HIS A 313 -20.31 -13.01 14.70
CA HIS A 313 -19.93 -14.44 14.74
C HIS A 313 -18.90 -14.76 15.82
N THR A 314 -18.26 -13.74 16.42
CA THR A 314 -17.32 -13.87 17.54
C THR A 314 -18.08 -13.84 18.88
N SER A 315 -18.74 -14.95 19.23
CA SER A 315 -19.58 -15.08 20.43
C SER A 315 -18.88 -15.72 21.64
N SER A 316 -17.55 -15.63 21.77
CA SER A 316 -16.79 -16.17 22.91
C SER A 316 -15.90 -15.13 23.57
N VAL A 317 -16.33 -14.61 24.73
CA VAL A 317 -15.62 -14.02 25.90
C VAL A 317 -14.47 -13.00 25.69
N SER A 318 -13.79 -12.93 24.56
CA SER A 318 -12.87 -11.86 24.16
C SER A 318 -13.36 -11.22 22.86
N VAL A 319 -13.54 -9.90 22.87
CA VAL A 319 -13.88 -9.12 21.67
C VAL A 319 -12.65 -9.10 20.76
N GLU A 320 -12.46 -10.15 19.96
CA GLU A 320 -11.48 -10.12 18.87
C GLU A 320 -12.05 -9.24 17.75
N GLN A 321 -11.39 -8.13 17.47
CA GLN A 321 -11.74 -7.25 16.36
C GLN A 321 -11.55 -8.00 15.03
N PRO A 322 -12.34 -7.70 13.97
CA PRO A 322 -12.21 -8.34 12.66
C PRO A 322 -10.83 -8.20 12.01
N LEU A 323 -10.05 -7.21 12.44
CA LEU A 323 -8.66 -6.97 12.03
C LEU A 323 -7.75 -6.96 13.25
N ALA A 324 -6.53 -7.49 13.09
CA ALA A 324 -5.48 -7.38 14.08
C ALA A 324 -5.12 -5.91 14.34
N LYS A 325 -4.75 -5.57 15.58
CA LYS A 325 -4.42 -4.20 15.99
C LYS A 325 -3.31 -3.58 15.13
N SER A 326 -2.25 -4.34 14.85
CA SER A 326 -1.14 -3.90 14.00
C SER A 326 -1.58 -3.52 12.58
N VAL A 327 -2.56 -4.24 12.01
CA VAL A 327 -3.13 -3.91 10.70
C VAL A 327 -3.91 -2.61 10.75
N MET A 328 -4.75 -2.42 11.78
CA MET A 328 -5.51 -1.18 11.92
C MET A 328 -4.58 0.03 12.11
N GLU A 329 -3.52 -0.12 12.91
CA GLU A 329 -2.48 0.90 13.07
C GLU A 329 -1.82 1.22 11.72
N CYS A 330 -1.46 0.21 10.92
CA CYS A 330 -0.91 0.42 9.58
C CYS A 330 -1.89 1.11 8.61
N LEU A 331 -3.17 0.72 8.62
CA LEU A 331 -4.22 1.37 7.82
C LEU A 331 -4.33 2.86 8.17
N CYS A 332 -4.38 3.18 9.45
CA CYS A 332 -4.45 4.55 9.95
C CYS A 332 -3.20 5.36 9.60
N ASP A 333 -2.01 4.81 9.86
CA ASP A 333 -0.73 5.47 9.62
C ASP A 333 -0.51 5.77 8.13
N LYS A 334 -0.89 4.84 7.25
CA LYS A 334 -0.66 4.96 5.79
C LYS A 334 -1.79 5.61 4.99
N LEU A 335 -2.87 6.05 5.66
CA LEU A 335 -4.00 6.67 4.97
C LEU A 335 -3.60 7.94 4.19
N THR A 336 -2.65 8.71 4.71
CA THR A 336 -2.18 9.94 4.06
C THR A 336 -1.50 9.63 2.72
N GLU A 337 -0.66 8.61 2.68
CA GLU A 337 0.03 8.15 1.49
C GLU A 337 -0.96 7.58 0.46
N PHE A 338 -1.91 6.76 0.91
CA PHE A 338 -2.96 6.21 0.04
C PHE A 338 -3.79 7.32 -0.62
N THR A 339 -4.28 8.26 0.18
CA THR A 339 -5.07 9.40 -0.32
C THR A 339 -4.25 10.33 -1.19
N SER A 340 -2.95 10.53 -0.92
CA SER A 340 -2.05 11.32 -1.76
C SER A 340 -1.80 10.68 -3.13
N GLY A 341 -1.70 9.35 -3.19
CA GLY A 341 -1.64 8.61 -4.45
C GLY A 341 -2.92 8.77 -5.28
N LEU A 342 -4.08 8.61 -4.65
CA LEU A 342 -5.38 8.76 -5.33
C LEU A 342 -5.63 10.20 -5.82
N ALA A 343 -5.04 11.21 -5.18
CA ALA A 343 -5.15 12.60 -5.60
C ALA A 343 -4.53 12.89 -6.98
N GLN A 344 -3.59 12.04 -7.44
CA GLN A 344 -2.96 12.14 -8.76
C GLN A 344 -3.86 11.60 -9.88
N LEU A 345 -4.88 10.83 -9.53
CA LEU A 345 -5.82 10.26 -10.47
C LEU A 345 -6.96 11.24 -10.74
N ALA A 346 -7.77 10.95 -11.76
CA ALA A 346 -8.86 11.80 -12.19
C ALA A 346 -10.10 11.71 -11.26
N TRP A 347 -9.91 11.88 -9.94
CA TRP A 347 -10.93 11.68 -8.89
C TRP A 347 -12.24 12.49 -9.05
N ARG A 348 -12.23 13.54 -9.87
CA ARG A 348 -13.43 14.32 -10.21
C ARG A 348 -14.28 13.70 -11.30
N SER A 349 -13.66 13.03 -12.27
CA SER A 349 -14.30 12.54 -13.49
C SER A 349 -14.35 11.02 -13.55
N ASP A 350 -13.44 10.34 -12.86
CA ASP A 350 -13.41 8.90 -12.75
C ASP A 350 -14.32 8.44 -11.61
N ALA A 351 -15.44 7.82 -11.98
CA ALA A 351 -16.45 7.34 -11.04
C ALA A 351 -15.93 6.22 -10.13
N TYR A 352 -14.97 5.41 -10.59
CA TYR A 352 -14.36 4.36 -9.77
C TYR A 352 -13.54 4.99 -8.66
N ILE A 353 -12.64 5.93 -8.98
CA ILE A 353 -11.82 6.62 -7.97
C ILE A 353 -12.68 7.42 -7.00
N ALA A 354 -13.71 8.12 -7.49
CA ALA A 354 -14.65 8.83 -6.62
C ALA A 354 -15.37 7.90 -5.64
N ARG A 355 -15.71 6.67 -6.06
CA ARG A 355 -16.30 5.64 -5.19
C ARG A 355 -15.28 5.15 -4.15
N ILE A 356 -14.05 4.84 -4.56
CA ILE A 356 -13.00 4.38 -3.65
C ILE A 356 -12.75 5.42 -2.54
N LEU A 357 -12.66 6.71 -2.89
CA LEU A 357 -12.47 7.77 -1.89
C LEU A 357 -13.63 7.86 -0.90
N ARG A 358 -14.87 7.73 -1.38
CA ARG A 358 -16.05 7.69 -0.51
C ARG A 358 -15.99 6.49 0.44
N ASP A 359 -15.67 5.31 -0.07
CA ASP A 359 -15.60 4.08 0.73
C ASP A 359 -14.47 4.14 1.76
N ILE A 360 -13.31 4.71 1.40
CA ILE A 360 -12.21 4.97 2.33
C ILE A 360 -12.71 5.84 3.49
N ILE A 361 -13.26 7.02 3.19
CA ILE A 361 -13.71 7.94 4.24
C ILE A 361 -14.81 7.28 5.09
N ARG A 362 -15.80 6.65 4.47
CA ARG A 362 -16.90 6.00 5.19
C ARG A 362 -16.42 4.89 6.12
N LEU A 363 -15.63 3.95 5.62
CA LEU A 363 -15.23 2.76 6.38
C LEU A 363 -14.16 3.10 7.42
N TYR A 364 -13.21 3.97 7.11
CA TYR A 364 -12.22 4.43 8.10
C TYR A 364 -12.90 5.24 9.20
N TYR A 365 -13.82 6.14 8.85
CA TYR A 365 -14.54 6.92 9.84
C TYR A 365 -15.31 5.97 10.75
N ALA A 366 -16.06 5.01 10.19
CA ALA A 366 -16.85 4.05 10.95
C ALA A 366 -16.02 3.15 11.88
N HIS A 367 -14.89 2.59 11.40
CA HIS A 367 -14.21 1.48 12.06
C HIS A 367 -12.85 1.83 12.67
N LEU A 368 -12.13 2.80 12.10
CA LEU A 368 -10.73 3.09 12.45
C LEU A 368 -10.54 4.43 13.18
N GLY A 369 -11.54 5.30 13.13
CA GLY A 369 -11.58 6.58 13.86
C GLY A 369 -11.43 7.79 12.95
N SER A 370 -11.71 8.98 13.52
CA SER A 370 -11.73 10.23 12.76
C SER A 370 -10.37 10.92 12.67
N GLU A 371 -9.43 10.56 13.53
CA GLU A 371 -8.10 11.19 13.61
C GLU A 371 -7.24 10.90 12.38
N CYS A 372 -7.18 9.65 11.92
CA CYS A 372 -6.41 9.31 10.71
C CYS A 372 -6.95 10.04 9.47
N ILE A 373 -8.28 10.18 9.35
CA ILE A 373 -8.92 10.97 8.30
C ILE A 373 -8.54 12.44 8.42
N ALA A 374 -8.55 13.00 9.63
CA ALA A 374 -8.14 14.37 9.87
C ALA A 374 -6.70 14.63 9.42
N VAL A 375 -5.77 13.70 9.72
CA VAL A 375 -4.37 13.76 9.28
C VAL A 375 -4.28 13.71 7.75
N ALA A 376 -5.06 12.86 7.08
CA ALA A 376 -5.09 12.79 5.61
C ALA A 376 -5.67 14.08 4.96
N ILE A 377 -6.70 14.70 5.56
CA ILE A 377 -7.21 16.01 5.14
C ILE A 377 -6.13 17.08 5.30
N VAL A 378 -5.43 17.09 6.44
CA VAL A 378 -4.40 18.10 6.71
C VAL A 378 -3.24 18.03 5.71
N ASN A 379 -2.83 16.82 5.35
CA ASN A 379 -1.68 16.55 4.47
C ASN A 379 -2.07 16.37 2.99
N SER A 380 -3.29 16.75 2.61
CA SER A 380 -3.74 16.68 1.23
C SER A 380 -2.86 17.53 0.29
N PRO A 381 -2.51 17.03 -0.91
CA PRO A 381 -1.54 17.69 -1.80
C PRO A 381 -2.07 18.98 -2.44
N THR A 382 -3.39 19.13 -2.57
CA THR A 382 -4.03 20.34 -3.09
C THR A 382 -5.17 20.78 -2.20
N VAL A 383 -5.46 22.09 -2.23
CA VAL A 383 -6.59 22.69 -1.50
C VAL A 383 -7.92 22.08 -1.94
N ASP A 384 -8.09 21.86 -3.24
CA ASP A 384 -9.32 21.31 -3.78
C ASP A 384 -9.58 19.88 -3.31
N TYR A 385 -8.52 19.06 -3.28
CA TYR A 385 -8.61 17.69 -2.81
C TYR A 385 -8.88 17.63 -1.30
N ARG A 386 -8.23 18.51 -0.52
CA ARG A 386 -8.52 18.70 0.92
C ARG A 386 -10.00 18.96 1.17
N VAL A 387 -10.56 19.93 0.44
CA VAL A 387 -11.98 20.30 0.55
C VAL A 387 -12.88 19.12 0.18
N HIS A 388 -12.52 18.35 -0.84
CA HIS A 388 -13.26 17.16 -1.22
C HIS A 388 -13.29 16.09 -0.10
N LEU A 389 -12.14 15.77 0.50
CA LEU A 389 -12.07 14.83 1.62
C LEU A 389 -12.84 15.33 2.85
N LEU A 390 -12.77 16.63 3.14
CA LEU A 390 -13.51 17.25 4.24
C LEU A 390 -15.03 17.22 3.99
N GLN A 391 -15.47 17.43 2.75
CA GLN A 391 -16.88 17.31 2.36
C GLN A 391 -17.39 15.87 2.52
N LEU A 392 -16.62 14.87 2.07
CA LEU A 392 -16.96 13.46 2.28
C LEU A 392 -17.06 13.13 3.78
N SER A 393 -16.10 13.61 4.57
CA SER A 393 -16.07 13.37 6.02
C SER A 393 -17.24 14.04 6.73
N MET A 394 -17.59 15.26 6.32
CA MET A 394 -18.78 15.96 6.79
C MET A 394 -20.04 15.16 6.49
N HIS A 395 -20.17 14.59 5.29
CA HIS A 395 -21.32 13.78 4.92
C HIS A 395 -21.48 12.56 5.84
N GLU A 396 -20.39 11.84 6.11
CA GLU A 396 -20.41 10.69 7.01
C GLU A 396 -20.71 11.08 8.46
N ALA A 397 -20.13 12.19 8.94
CA ALA A 397 -20.43 12.72 10.28
C ALA A 397 -21.92 13.09 10.43
N MET A 398 -22.49 13.75 9.43
CA MET A 398 -23.91 14.12 9.40
C MET A 398 -24.81 12.88 9.38
N ASN A 399 -24.44 11.84 8.62
CA ASN A 399 -25.17 10.57 8.58
C ASN A 399 -25.13 9.85 9.94
N GLU A 400 -23.96 9.79 10.59
CA GLU A 400 -23.81 9.17 11.91
C GLU A 400 -24.64 9.92 12.97
N MET A 401 -24.62 11.26 12.96
CA MET A 401 -25.43 12.11 13.85
C MET A 401 -26.95 12.02 13.59
N ASN A 402 -27.34 11.59 12.39
CA ASN A 402 -28.73 11.42 11.95
C ASN A 402 -29.29 10.02 12.11
N SER A 403 -28.45 9.02 12.39
CA SER A 403 -28.88 7.64 12.54
C SER A 403 -29.89 7.50 13.70
N ARG A 404 -31.18 7.62 13.38
CA ARG A 404 -32.30 7.30 14.27
C ARG A 404 -32.54 5.80 14.12
N ASN A 405 -32.06 5.02 15.09
CA ASN A 405 -32.04 3.55 15.09
C ASN A 405 -33.15 2.88 14.28
N SER A 406 -32.77 2.26 13.16
CA SER A 406 -33.45 1.09 12.60
C SER A 406 -32.80 -0.17 13.18
N GLU A 407 -33.01 -0.41 14.49
CA GLU A 407 -32.78 -1.72 15.10
C GLU A 407 -34.03 -2.11 15.88
N GLN A 408 -34.87 -2.91 15.21
CA GLN A 408 -36.00 -3.61 15.82
C GLN A 408 -35.41 -4.72 16.71
N GLY A 409 -35.57 -4.63 18.04
CA GLY A 409 -35.30 -5.80 18.89
C GLY A 409 -35.07 -5.62 20.39
N GLU A 410 -34.88 -4.41 20.94
CA GLU A 410 -34.54 -4.27 22.37
C GLU A 410 -35.57 -3.53 23.23
N SER A 411 -35.57 -3.82 24.54
CA SER A 411 -36.61 -3.45 25.49
C SER A 411 -36.82 -1.93 25.65
N PRO A 412 -38.06 -1.47 25.96
CA PRO A 412 -38.44 -0.04 25.92
C PRO A 412 -37.74 0.87 26.95
N ARG A 413 -36.97 0.33 27.92
CA ARG A 413 -36.18 1.14 28.86
C ARG A 413 -34.74 1.40 28.40
N GLN A 414 -34.16 0.54 27.55
CA GLN A 414 -32.84 0.77 26.94
C GLN A 414 -32.92 1.66 25.69
N GLN A 415 -34.07 1.65 25.00
CA GLN A 415 -34.34 2.46 23.80
C GLN A 415 -34.26 3.99 24.00
N ARG A 416 -34.40 4.52 25.23
CA ARG A 416 -34.32 5.98 25.47
C ARG A 416 -32.92 6.52 25.75
N GLN A 417 -31.96 5.70 26.19
CA GLN A 417 -30.60 6.16 26.54
C GLN A 417 -29.56 5.88 25.45
N GLN A 418 -29.72 4.80 24.67
CA GLN A 418 -28.84 4.45 23.55
C GLN A 418 -28.72 5.55 22.47
N PRO A 419 -29.81 6.24 22.04
CA PRO A 419 -29.72 7.24 20.98
C PRO A 419 -28.88 8.45 21.39
N VAL A 420 -28.99 8.85 22.66
CA VAL A 420 -28.26 9.99 23.22
C VAL A 420 -26.78 9.68 23.34
N GLN A 421 -26.41 8.47 23.78
CA GLN A 421 -25.00 8.05 23.87
C GLN A 421 -24.35 7.91 22.50
N GLN A 422 -25.07 7.41 21.50
CA GLN A 422 -24.58 7.30 20.12
C GLN A 422 -24.36 8.69 19.50
N ARG A 423 -25.31 9.61 19.69
CA ARG A 423 -25.18 11.00 19.24
C ARG A 423 -24.01 11.72 19.93
N ARG A 424 -23.82 11.51 21.24
CA ARG A 424 -22.65 12.00 21.99
C ARG A 424 -21.34 11.51 21.37
N ARG A 425 -21.25 10.21 21.07
CA ARG A 425 -20.05 9.62 20.45
C ARG A 425 -19.79 10.20 19.07
N ALA A 426 -20.82 10.33 18.23
CA ALA A 426 -20.70 10.92 16.89
C ALA A 426 -20.20 12.37 16.93
N VAL A 427 -20.73 13.19 17.86
CA VAL A 427 -20.27 14.58 18.04
C VAL A 427 -18.87 14.65 18.61
N ALA A 428 -18.53 13.86 19.64
CA ALA A 428 -17.19 13.83 20.20
C ALA A 428 -16.13 13.44 19.16
N LYS A 429 -16.45 12.45 18.33
CA LYS A 429 -15.61 12.00 17.20
C LYS A 429 -15.41 13.09 16.15
N TRP A 430 -16.46 13.87 15.83
CA TRP A 430 -16.33 15.02 14.94
C TRP A 430 -15.53 16.16 15.57
N ILE A 431 -15.70 16.44 16.87
CA ILE A 431 -14.90 17.42 17.62
C ILE A 431 -13.41 17.06 17.54
N GLN A 432 -13.04 15.79 17.76
CA GLN A 432 -11.66 15.32 17.64
C GLN A 432 -11.08 15.62 16.24
N LEU A 433 -11.84 15.31 15.18
CA LEU A 433 -11.44 15.63 13.80
C LEU A 433 -11.25 17.15 13.62
N CYS A 434 -12.17 17.95 14.13
CA CYS A 434 -12.11 19.41 14.02
C CYS A 434 -10.84 19.98 14.68
N HIS A 435 -10.45 19.48 15.84
CA HIS A 435 -9.22 19.90 16.51
C HIS A 435 -7.99 19.62 15.65
N VAL A 436 -7.85 18.37 15.16
CA VAL A 436 -6.71 17.99 14.32
C VAL A 436 -6.66 18.80 13.03
N VAL A 437 -7.80 19.01 12.36
CA VAL A 437 -7.85 19.82 11.11
C VAL A 437 -7.51 21.28 11.38
N LEU A 438 -8.07 21.90 12.42
CA LEU A 438 -7.83 23.32 12.72
C LEU A 438 -6.41 23.58 13.19
N ASP A 439 -5.86 22.71 14.02
CA ASP A 439 -4.50 22.84 14.55
C ASP A 439 -3.46 22.49 13.48
N GLY A 440 -3.78 21.55 12.57
CA GLY A 440 -2.98 21.24 11.39
C GLY A 440 -3.08 22.27 10.25
N SER A 441 -4.06 23.18 10.28
CA SER A 441 -4.21 24.24 9.29
C SER A 441 -3.16 25.34 9.49
N ARG A 442 -2.13 25.32 8.64
CA ARG A 442 -0.96 26.23 8.73
C ARG A 442 -1.22 27.66 8.25
N SER A 443 -2.28 27.91 7.47
CA SER A 443 -2.64 29.24 6.97
C SER A 443 -4.04 29.69 7.37
N ILE A 444 -4.26 31.01 7.41
CA ILE A 444 -5.57 31.58 7.70
C ILE A 444 -6.56 31.27 6.56
N GLU A 445 -6.08 31.24 5.31
CA GLU A 445 -6.87 30.91 4.13
C GLU A 445 -7.37 29.46 4.15
N ALA A 446 -6.58 28.52 4.65
CA ALA A 446 -7.03 27.14 4.83
C ALA A 446 -8.18 27.08 5.83
N ARG A 447 -8.03 27.74 6.98
CA ARG A 447 -9.08 27.82 8.01
C ARG A 447 -10.36 28.48 7.49
N GLN A 448 -10.23 29.50 6.64
CA GLN A 448 -11.36 30.16 5.99
C GLN A 448 -12.15 29.23 5.07
N ARG A 449 -11.45 28.39 4.29
CA ARG A 449 -12.07 27.42 3.38
C ARG A 449 -12.71 26.24 4.11
N ASP A 450 -12.07 25.78 5.18
CA ASP A 450 -12.53 24.59 5.92
C ASP A 450 -13.71 24.91 6.86
N ALA A 451 -13.80 26.15 7.35
CA ALA A 451 -14.76 26.56 8.37
C ALA A 451 -16.23 26.19 8.09
N PRO A 452 -16.78 26.36 6.86
CA PRO A 452 -18.16 25.94 6.57
C PRO A 452 -18.40 24.44 6.81
N TYR A 453 -17.44 23.59 6.41
CA TYR A 453 -17.53 22.14 6.56
C TYR A 453 -17.33 21.69 8.01
N ILE A 454 -16.42 22.34 8.74
CA ILE A 454 -16.14 22.07 10.17
C ILE A 454 -17.34 22.41 11.05
N VAL A 455 -17.90 23.61 10.85
CA VAL A 455 -19.00 24.15 11.68
C VAL A 455 -20.33 23.47 11.36
N GLY A 456 -20.54 23.04 10.12
CA GLY A 456 -21.79 22.44 9.65
C GLY A 456 -22.34 21.36 10.59
N PRO A 457 -21.62 20.24 10.80
CA PRO A 457 -22.12 19.15 11.65
C PRO A 457 -22.35 19.54 13.11
N LEU A 458 -21.56 20.45 13.66
CA LEU A 458 -21.74 20.93 15.04
C LEU A 458 -22.97 21.83 15.20
N LEU A 459 -23.30 22.65 14.19
CA LEU A 459 -24.53 23.43 14.19
C LEU A 459 -25.75 22.53 13.96
N TYR A 460 -25.61 21.58 13.04
CA TYR A 460 -26.63 20.58 12.78
C TYR A 460 -26.98 19.79 14.05
N SER A 461 -25.96 19.29 14.76
CA SER A 461 -26.16 18.54 16.00
C SER A 461 -26.80 19.37 17.10
N ARG A 462 -26.79 20.70 17.01
CA ARG A 462 -27.38 21.66 17.95
C ARG A 462 -28.76 22.17 17.57
N ALA A 463 -29.17 22.03 16.31
CA ALA A 463 -30.46 22.52 15.81
C ALA A 463 -31.68 21.75 16.36
N ASP A 464 -31.46 20.57 16.95
CA ASP A 464 -32.50 19.76 17.58
C ASP A 464 -32.90 20.33 18.97
N ALA A 465 -34.19 20.49 19.24
CA ALA A 465 -34.68 21.17 20.45
C ALA A 465 -34.38 20.40 21.76
N ASP A 466 -34.06 19.11 21.69
CA ASP A 466 -33.75 18.24 22.83
C ASP A 466 -32.27 18.33 23.31
N ASN A 467 -31.48 19.26 22.75
CA ASN A 467 -30.02 19.23 22.87
C ASN A 467 -29.41 19.74 24.19
N GLU A 468 -30.11 20.60 24.93
CA GLU A 468 -29.53 21.27 26.11
C GLU A 468 -29.23 20.33 27.29
N THR A 469 -29.73 19.10 27.28
CA THR A 469 -29.56 18.16 28.40
C THR A 469 -28.52 17.08 28.18
N TRP A 470 -27.93 16.95 26.97
CA TRP A 470 -27.06 15.82 26.68
C TRP A 470 -25.60 16.12 26.33
N MET A 471 -25.19 17.33 25.98
CA MET A 471 -23.76 17.60 25.81
C MET A 471 -23.07 17.71 27.18
N SER A 472 -21.82 17.24 27.29
CA SER A 472 -21.01 17.54 28.47
C SER A 472 -20.51 18.99 28.40
N VAL A 473 -20.18 19.56 29.57
CA VAL A 473 -19.60 20.91 29.66
C VAL A 473 -18.31 21.03 28.84
N GLU A 474 -17.50 19.96 28.82
CA GLU A 474 -16.27 19.87 28.02
C GLU A 474 -16.57 19.94 26.52
N MET A 475 -17.50 19.12 26.01
CA MET A 475 -17.91 19.15 24.60
C MET A 475 -18.46 20.53 24.20
N GLU A 476 -19.20 21.19 25.08
CA GLU A 476 -19.69 22.54 24.84
C GLU A 476 -18.57 23.58 24.78
N GLN A 477 -17.55 23.43 25.61
CA GLN A 477 -16.37 24.29 25.60
C GLN A 477 -15.55 24.08 24.32
N ASP A 478 -15.37 22.84 23.89
CA ASP A 478 -14.68 22.51 22.63
C ASP A 478 -15.42 23.08 21.42
N CYS A 479 -16.74 22.88 21.35
CA CYS A 479 -17.56 23.48 20.30
C CYS A 479 -17.43 25.01 20.29
N ARG A 480 -17.47 25.67 21.47
CA ARG A 480 -17.30 27.13 21.56
C ARG A 480 -15.92 27.57 21.07
N SER A 481 -14.87 26.82 21.40
CA SER A 481 -13.51 27.05 20.92
C SER A 481 -13.42 26.93 19.40
N ILE A 482 -13.97 25.85 18.82
CA ILE A 482 -14.02 25.59 17.38
C ILE A 482 -14.77 26.71 16.65
N PHE A 483 -15.96 27.08 17.15
CA PHE A 483 -16.75 28.18 16.60
C PHE A 483 -16.02 29.51 16.66
N GLY A 484 -15.32 29.81 17.76
CA GLY A 484 -14.50 31.01 17.90
C GLY A 484 -13.40 31.06 16.85
N LYS A 485 -12.60 29.98 16.71
CA LYS A 485 -11.53 29.86 15.71
C LYS A 485 -12.07 30.04 14.28
N CYS A 486 -13.18 29.39 13.93
CA CYS A 486 -13.77 29.47 12.59
C CYS A 486 -14.34 30.87 12.29
N LYS A 487 -15.07 31.47 13.23
CA LYS A 487 -15.59 32.84 13.07
C LYS A 487 -14.47 33.86 12.90
N GLN A 488 -13.42 33.76 13.72
CA GLN A 488 -12.26 34.64 13.62
C GLN A 488 -11.56 34.50 12.26
N ALA A 489 -11.44 33.28 11.74
CA ALA A 489 -10.86 33.06 10.41
C ALA A 489 -11.68 33.74 9.31
N ILE A 490 -13.01 33.59 9.35
CA ILE A 490 -13.93 34.15 8.34
C ILE A 490 -14.03 35.68 8.42
N THR A 491 -14.02 36.27 9.62
CA THR A 491 -14.01 37.73 9.77
C THR A 491 -12.71 38.37 9.28
N ALA A 492 -11.60 37.61 9.31
CA ALA A 492 -10.31 38.04 8.76
C ALA A 492 -10.20 37.91 7.22
N VAL A 493 -11.27 37.52 6.51
CA VAL A 493 -11.25 37.40 5.04
C VAL A 493 -11.15 38.78 4.39
N ALA A 494 -9.94 39.14 3.96
CA ALA A 494 -9.64 40.38 3.23
C ALA A 494 -9.95 40.27 1.72
N SER A 495 -9.76 39.09 1.12
CA SER A 495 -9.96 38.86 -0.32
C SER A 495 -11.46 38.77 -0.69
N SER A 496 -11.87 39.52 -1.70
CA SER A 496 -13.23 39.45 -2.27
C SER A 496 -13.53 38.09 -2.89
N GLU A 497 -12.55 37.50 -3.55
CA GLU A 497 -12.65 36.16 -4.16
C GLU A 497 -12.85 35.09 -3.09
N MET A 498 -12.06 35.11 -2.02
CA MET A 498 -12.22 34.16 -0.91
C MET A 498 -13.59 34.31 -0.25
N ARG A 499 -14.06 35.55 -0.06
CA ARG A 499 -15.39 35.81 0.53
C ARG A 499 -16.51 35.24 -0.35
N LYS A 500 -16.39 35.39 -1.67
CA LYS A 500 -17.32 34.81 -2.64
C LYS A 500 -17.30 33.28 -2.59
N ASN A 501 -16.12 32.66 -2.56
CA ASN A 501 -15.96 31.21 -2.50
C ASN A 501 -16.57 30.61 -1.22
N VAL A 502 -16.32 31.24 -0.06
CA VAL A 502 -16.93 30.85 1.21
C VAL A 502 -18.45 31.00 1.16
N HIS A 503 -18.95 32.12 0.61
CA HIS A 503 -20.39 32.35 0.47
C HIS A 503 -21.08 31.31 -0.42
N GLU A 504 -20.48 30.98 -1.56
CA GLU A 504 -20.97 29.93 -2.47
C GLU A 504 -20.94 28.56 -1.81
N THR A 505 -19.89 28.27 -1.04
CA THR A 505 -19.78 27.02 -0.26
C THR A 505 -20.89 26.91 0.79
N CYS A 506 -21.10 27.96 1.60
CA CYS A 506 -22.17 28.00 2.60
C CYS A 506 -23.55 27.78 1.95
N LYS A 507 -23.85 28.50 0.86
CA LYS A 507 -25.09 28.32 0.10
C LYS A 507 -25.23 26.90 -0.46
N GLY A 508 -24.14 26.32 -0.97
CA GLY A 508 -24.12 24.95 -1.47
C GLY A 508 -24.47 23.95 -0.36
N LEU A 509 -23.84 24.07 0.80
CA LEU A 509 -24.10 23.20 1.95
C LEU A 509 -25.53 23.33 2.47
N ASN A 510 -26.06 24.55 2.63
CA ASN A 510 -27.44 24.76 3.05
C ASN A 510 -28.48 24.22 2.05
N ARG A 511 -28.15 24.09 0.75
CA ARG A 511 -29.01 23.44 -0.25
C ARG A 511 -29.01 21.92 -0.13
N VAL A 512 -27.88 21.34 0.26
CA VAL A 512 -27.72 19.88 0.39
C VAL A 512 -28.29 19.39 1.72
N TYR A 513 -28.20 20.20 2.78
CA TYR A 513 -28.64 19.85 4.13
C TYR A 513 -29.73 20.80 4.61
N GLU A 514 -31.00 20.46 4.35
CA GLU A 514 -32.16 21.32 4.64
C GLU A 514 -32.32 21.69 6.13
N LEU A 515 -31.90 20.81 7.03
CA LEU A 515 -31.97 21.01 8.48
C LEU A 515 -30.75 21.77 9.05
N LEU A 516 -29.76 22.12 8.21
CA LEU A 516 -28.60 22.89 8.62
C LEU A 516 -28.96 24.38 8.79
N PRO A 517 -28.64 25.00 9.94
CA PRO A 517 -28.82 26.45 10.10
C PRO A 517 -28.09 27.23 9.00
N ASP A 518 -28.63 28.39 8.61
CA ASP A 518 -28.03 29.24 7.57
C ASP A 518 -26.60 29.64 7.93
N LEU A 519 -25.63 29.05 7.23
CA LEU A 519 -24.20 29.27 7.47
C LEU A 519 -23.79 30.69 7.07
N CYS A 520 -24.40 31.28 6.04
CA CYS A 520 -24.10 32.66 5.65
C CYS A 520 -24.51 33.63 6.77
N THR A 521 -25.70 33.41 7.35
CA THR A 521 -26.17 34.18 8.51
C THR A 521 -25.29 33.95 9.74
N TYR A 522 -24.93 32.69 10.02
CA TYR A 522 -24.06 32.34 11.16
C TYR A 522 -22.69 33.04 11.12
N PHE A 523 -22.07 33.10 9.94
CA PHE A 523 -20.78 33.75 9.75
C PHE A 523 -20.88 35.27 9.50
N GLY A 524 -22.09 35.82 9.33
CA GLY A 524 -22.30 37.25 9.03
C GLY A 524 -21.82 37.64 7.62
N ILE A 525 -21.85 36.71 6.66
CA ILE A 525 -21.39 36.95 5.28
C ILE A 525 -22.53 37.62 4.50
N LYS A 526 -22.34 38.89 4.13
CA LYS A 526 -23.28 39.65 3.29
C LYS A 526 -23.02 39.38 1.81
N GLN A 527 -24.08 39.38 0.99
CA GLN A 527 -23.92 39.38 -0.46
C GLN A 527 -23.12 40.62 -0.86
N SER A 528 -21.99 40.40 -1.54
CA SER A 528 -21.17 41.44 -2.17
C SER A 528 -21.83 41.96 -3.44
#